data_AF-A0A6P0SR04-F1
#
_entry.id   AF-A0A6P0SR04-F1
#
_cell.length_a   1.000
_cell.length_b   1.000
_cell.length_c   1.000
_cell.angle_alpha   90.00
_cell.angle_beta   90.00
_cell.angle_gamma   90.00
#
_symmetry.space_group_name_H-M   'P 1'
#
loop_
_entity.id
_entity.type
_entity.pdbx_description
1 polymer ?
#
loop_
_entity_poly.entity_id
_entity_poly.type
_entity_poly.pdbx_seq_one_letter_code
_entity_poly.pdbx_strand_id
1 'polypeptide(L)'
;MARDKYHQLVKAALVKERWLITDDPLIVEAGKRKIQVDLGAERLIAAEKDGEKIAVEIKSFIGVSTLHDFYQALGQFSFYKFALEKKMPERTLFLAVPQVRFPH
;
A
#
# COMPACT_ATOMS: atom_id res chain seq x y z
N MET A 1 -16.78 2.47 -4.32
CA MET A 1 -16.05 3.14 -5.43
C MET A 1 -14.99 2.18 -5.98
N ALA A 2 -14.45 2.39 -7.18
CA ALA A 2 -13.50 1.45 -7.81
C ALA A 2 -12.24 1.16 -6.95
N ARG A 3 -11.78 2.13 -6.16
CA ARG A 3 -10.70 1.96 -5.17
C ARG A 3 -11.00 0.89 -4.12
N ASP A 4 -12.21 0.90 -3.56
CA ASP A 4 -12.65 -0.10 -2.57
C ASP A 4 -12.63 -1.52 -3.17
N LYS A 5 -12.95 -1.64 -4.47
CA LYS A 5 -12.91 -2.93 -5.17
C LYS A 5 -11.49 -3.47 -5.25
N TYR A 6 -10.51 -2.66 -5.67
CA TYR A 6 -9.10 -3.09 -5.71
C TYR A 6 -8.57 -3.42 -4.32
N HIS A 7 -8.97 -2.65 -3.31
CA HIS A 7 -8.61 -2.93 -1.92
C HIS A 7 -9.11 -4.29 -1.46
N GLN A 8 -10.38 -4.59 -1.66
CA GLN A 8 -10.95 -5.89 -1.30
C GLN A 8 -10.34 -7.03 -2.11
N LEU A 9 -10.03 -6.82 -3.40
CA LEU A 9 -9.38 -7.82 -4.25
C LEU A 9 -7.97 -8.17 -3.73
N VAL A 10 -7.16 -7.17 -3.41
CA VAL A 10 -5.80 -7.39 -2.89
C VAL A 10 -5.87 -8.06 -1.51
N LYS A 11 -6.76 -7.60 -0.64
CA LYS A 11 -6.98 -8.24 0.68
C LYS A 11 -7.38 -9.72 0.53
N ALA A 12 -8.33 -10.02 -0.34
CA ALA A 12 -8.77 -11.39 -0.59
C ALA A 12 -7.64 -12.26 -1.18
N ALA A 13 -6.81 -11.71 -2.07
CA ALA A 13 -5.66 -12.40 -2.61
C ALA A 13 -4.61 -12.73 -1.54
N LEU A 14 -4.28 -11.77 -0.67
CA LEU A 14 -3.39 -11.98 0.47
C LEU A 14 -3.90 -13.11 1.37
N VAL A 15 -5.18 -13.06 1.76
CA VAL A 15 -5.81 -14.10 2.61
C VAL A 15 -5.79 -15.46 1.93
N LYS A 16 -6.09 -15.54 0.62
CA LYS A 16 -6.02 -16.78 -0.15
C LYS A 16 -4.63 -17.40 -0.16
N GLU A 17 -3.60 -16.56 -0.22
CA GLU A 17 -2.18 -16.95 -0.15
C GLU A 17 -1.68 -17.16 1.30
N ARG A 18 -2.59 -17.21 2.27
CA ARG A 18 -2.34 -17.46 3.70
C ARG A 18 -1.56 -16.35 4.41
N TRP A 19 -1.62 -15.13 3.90
CA TRP A 19 -1.19 -13.97 4.67
C TRP A 19 -2.24 -13.60 5.72
N LEU A 20 -1.81 -13.41 6.95
CA LEU A 20 -2.62 -12.87 8.03
C LEU A 20 -2.65 -11.34 7.91
N ILE A 21 -3.83 -10.75 7.70
CA ILE A 21 -3.99 -9.30 7.73
C ILE A 21 -3.89 -8.82 9.19
N THR A 22 -2.88 -8.02 9.51
CA THR A 22 -2.70 -7.50 10.89
C THR A 22 -3.36 -6.14 11.08
N ASP A 23 -3.37 -5.30 10.03
CA ASP A 23 -3.92 -3.95 10.07
C ASP A 23 -4.52 -3.56 8.72
N ASP A 24 -5.70 -2.93 8.74
CA ASP A 24 -6.38 -2.40 7.55
C ASP A 24 -7.33 -1.26 7.96
N PRO A 25 -6.88 0.02 7.95
CA PRO A 25 -5.59 0.48 7.44
C PRO A 25 -4.44 0.34 8.45
N LEU A 26 -3.24 0.08 7.94
CA LEU A 26 -2.00 0.30 8.66
C LEU A 26 -1.75 1.81 8.82
N ILE A 27 -1.69 2.28 10.06
CA ILE A 27 -1.35 3.68 10.37
C ILE A 27 0.14 3.80 10.66
N VAL A 28 0.85 4.55 9.81
CA VAL A 28 2.26 4.87 10.00
C VAL A 28 2.41 6.33 10.41
N GLU A 29 3.10 6.56 11.53
CA GLU A 29 3.35 7.90 12.08
C GLU A 29 4.78 8.37 11.77
N ALA A 30 4.91 9.57 11.22
CA ALA A 30 6.18 10.27 11.06
C ALA A 30 6.20 11.49 12.00
N GLY A 31 6.74 11.31 13.21
CA GLY A 31 6.75 12.35 14.23
C GLY A 31 5.35 12.55 14.83
N LYS A 32 4.80 13.78 14.78
CA LYS A 32 3.45 14.12 15.29
C LYS A 32 2.33 13.95 14.25
N ARG A 33 2.64 13.43 13.06
CA ARG A 33 1.75 13.44 11.89
C ARG A 33 1.43 12.02 11.42
N LYS A 34 0.18 11.80 11.02
CA LYS A 34 -0.28 10.57 10.37
C LYS A 34 -0.07 10.70 8.88
N ILE A 35 0.82 9.88 8.32
CA ILE A 35 1.30 10.03 6.94
C ILE A 35 0.15 9.90 5.93
N GLN A 36 -0.76 8.95 6.15
CA GLN A 36 -1.87 8.73 5.23
C GLN A 36 -2.78 9.97 5.07
N VAL A 37 -3.04 10.68 6.18
CA VAL A 37 -3.90 11.87 6.20
C VAL A 37 -3.20 13.01 5.48
N ASP A 38 -1.93 13.25 5.79
CA ASP A 38 -1.16 14.36 5.22
C ASP A 38 -0.88 14.18 3.73
N LEU A 39 -0.75 12.93 3.24
CA LEU A 39 -0.51 12.62 1.83
C LEU A 39 -1.79 12.46 0.99
N GLY A 40 -2.98 12.47 1.61
CA GLY A 40 -4.22 12.09 0.94
C GLY A 40 -4.13 10.70 0.29
N ALA A 41 -3.32 9.80 0.88
CA ALA A 41 -2.93 8.55 0.27
C ALA A 41 -3.98 7.45 0.50
N GLU A 42 -3.99 6.46 -0.41
CA GLU A 42 -4.82 5.26 -0.26
C GLU A 42 -4.38 4.44 0.97
N ARG A 43 -5.26 3.56 1.44
CA ARG A 43 -5.06 2.77 2.66
C ARG A 43 -3.96 1.73 2.45
N LEU A 44 -3.01 1.65 3.38
CA LEU A 44 -2.05 0.56 3.46
C LEU A 44 -2.68 -0.66 4.14
N ILE A 45 -2.43 -1.84 3.60
CA ILE A 45 -2.73 -3.10 4.28
C ILE A 45 -1.44 -3.62 4.91
N ALA A 46 -1.48 -4.02 6.18
CA ALA A 46 -0.42 -4.79 6.79
C ALA A 46 -0.74 -6.28 6.77
N ALA A 47 0.24 -7.11 6.44
CA ALA A 47 0.08 -8.55 6.49
C ALA A 47 1.35 -9.26 6.94
N GLU A 48 1.18 -10.47 7.47
CA GLU A 48 2.27 -11.32 7.96
C GLU A 48 2.08 -12.78 7.53
N LYS A 49 3.18 -13.46 7.18
CA LYS A 49 3.21 -14.89 6.85
C LYS A 49 4.59 -15.46 7.12
N ASP A 50 4.67 -16.58 7.84
CA ASP A 50 5.93 -17.32 8.09
C ASP A 50 7.09 -16.44 8.61
N GLY A 51 6.78 -15.42 9.42
CA GLY A 51 7.75 -14.45 9.95
C GLY A 51 8.08 -13.28 9.03
N GLU A 52 7.60 -13.29 7.78
CA GLU A 52 7.69 -12.17 6.85
C GLU A 52 6.57 -11.16 7.10
N LYS A 53 6.91 -9.89 7.21
CA LYS A 53 5.95 -8.78 7.39
C LYS A 53 5.98 -7.87 6.18
N ILE A 54 4.79 -7.56 5.66
CA ILE A 54 4.62 -6.66 4.53
C ILE A 54 3.64 -5.54 4.82
N ALA A 55 3.86 -4.41 4.16
CA ALA A 55 2.88 -3.37 3.97
C ALA A 55 2.57 -3.28 2.48
N VAL A 56 1.30 -3.18 2.10
CA VAL A 56 0.87 -3.13 0.71
C VAL A 56 0.11 -1.83 0.47
N GLU A 57 0.69 -0.95 -0.34
CA GLU A 57 0.00 0.21 -0.89
C GLU A 57 -0.70 -0.20 -2.18
N ILE A 58 -1.99 0.08 -2.29
CA ILE A 58 -2.79 -0.30 -3.46
C ILE A 58 -2.96 0.94 -4.34
N LYS A 59 -2.75 0.78 -5.65
CA LYS A 59 -2.99 1.84 -6.63
C LYS A 59 -3.82 1.30 -7.77
N SER A 60 -4.96 1.94 -8.02
CA SER A 60 -5.89 1.51 -9.06
C SER A 60 -5.54 2.03 -10.47
N PHE A 61 -4.78 3.12 -10.59
CA PHE A 61 -4.41 3.75 -11.89
C PHE A 61 -5.60 3.96 -12.83
N ILE A 62 -6.73 4.38 -12.25
CA ILE A 62 -7.99 4.68 -12.94
C ILE A 62 -8.15 6.19 -13.19
N GLY A 63 -7.15 7.00 -12.86
CA GLY A 63 -7.17 8.43 -13.13
C GLY A 63 -7.12 8.74 -14.62
N VAL A 64 -7.28 10.02 -14.93
CA VAL A 64 -7.30 10.52 -16.32
C VAL A 64 -5.93 10.34 -17.00
N SER A 65 -4.84 10.28 -16.21
CA SER A 65 -3.47 10.08 -16.70
C SER A 65 -2.71 9.09 -15.84
N THR A 66 -2.37 7.93 -16.41
CA THR A 66 -1.55 6.91 -15.76
C THR A 66 -0.18 7.45 -15.32
N LEU A 67 0.41 8.36 -16.10
CA LEU A 67 1.71 8.95 -15.78
C LEU A 67 1.62 9.87 -14.56
N HIS A 68 0.56 10.65 -14.45
CA HIS A 68 0.33 11.49 -13.28
C HIS A 68 0.09 10.63 -12.03
N ASP A 69 -0.77 9.61 -12.15
CA ASP A 69 -1.03 8.65 -11.08
C ASP A 69 0.27 7.95 -10.63
N PHE A 70 1.18 7.65 -11.57
CA PHE A 70 2.48 7.05 -11.28
C PHE A 70 3.40 7.99 -10.50
N TYR A 71 3.56 9.25 -10.92
CA TYR A 71 4.37 10.21 -10.16
C TYR A 71 3.84 10.42 -8.74
N GLN A 72 2.52 10.47 -8.57
CA GLN A 72 1.91 10.55 -7.25
C GLN A 72 2.17 9.30 -6.41
N ALA A 73 2.01 8.10 -7.01
CA ALA A 73 2.29 6.84 -6.34
C ALA A 73 3.76 6.72 -5.92
N LEU A 74 4.70 7.15 -6.76
CA LEU A 74 6.13 7.13 -6.45
C LEU A 74 6.46 8.01 -5.24
N GLY A 75 5.87 9.21 -5.17
CA GLY A 75 6.03 10.11 -4.02
C GLY A 75 5.49 9.48 -2.74
N GLN A 76 4.24 9.00 -2.77
CA GLN A 76 3.58 8.38 -1.62
C GLN A 76 4.33 7.14 -1.12
N PHE A 77 4.73 6.25 -2.05
CA PHE A 77 5.53 5.07 -1.75
C PHE A 77 6.86 5.42 -1.09
N SER A 78 7.56 6.44 -1.59
CA SER A 78 8.85 6.89 -1.04
C SER A 78 8.71 7.39 0.40
N PHE A 79 7.65 8.12 0.72
CA PHE A 79 7.38 8.58 2.09
C PHE A 79 7.04 7.43 3.03
N TYR A 80 6.21 6.49 2.59
CA TYR A 80 5.89 5.32 3.41
C TYR A 80 7.10 4.43 3.64
N LYS A 81 7.92 4.21 2.60
CA LYS A 81 9.16 3.46 2.72
C LYS A 81 10.06 4.06 3.80
N PHE A 82 10.31 5.37 3.74
CA PHE A 82 11.13 6.07 4.74
C PHE A 82 10.56 5.94 6.16
N ALA A 83 9.25 6.02 6.32
CA ALA A 83 8.63 5.94 7.63
C ALA A 83 8.63 4.50 8.20
N LEU A 84 8.39 3.51 7.35
CA LEU A 84 8.49 2.10 7.72
C LEU A 84 9.93 1.75 8.11
N GLU A 85 10.93 2.16 7.34
CA GLU A 85 12.35 1.96 7.68
C GLU A 85 12.71 2.51 9.07
N LYS A 86 12.03 3.57 9.53
CA LYS A 86 12.26 4.17 10.85
C LYS A 86 11.45 3.55 11.99
N LYS A 87 10.26 3.00 11.71
CA LYS A 87 9.27 2.62 12.75
C LYS A 87 8.98 1.12 12.79
N MET A 88 9.06 0.47 11.65
CA MET A 88 8.73 -0.94 11.44
C MET A 88 9.73 -1.52 10.42
N PRO A 89 11.06 -1.49 10.71
CA PRO A 89 12.10 -1.81 9.74
C PRO A 89 12.04 -3.25 9.22
N GLU A 90 11.36 -4.15 9.95
CA GLU A 90 11.13 -5.53 9.54
C GLU A 90 10.02 -5.69 8.48
N ARG A 91 9.28 -4.62 8.19
CA ARG A 91 8.12 -4.63 7.31
C ARG A 91 8.47 -4.09 5.92
N THR A 92 8.45 -4.95 4.91
CA THR A 92 8.76 -4.58 3.52
C THR A 92 7.54 -3.95 2.85
N LEU A 93 7.73 -2.80 2.19
CA LEU A 93 6.67 -2.11 1.47
C LEU A 93 6.57 -2.59 0.00
N PHE A 94 5.37 -2.98 -0.40
CA PHE A 94 5.02 -3.34 -1.78
C PHE A 94 3.96 -2.40 -2.35
N LEU A 95 4.01 -2.21 -3.67
CA LEU A 95 3.01 -1.47 -4.43
C LEU A 95 2.19 -2.46 -5.27
N ALA A 96 0.92 -2.65 -4.94
CA ALA A 96 0.00 -3.47 -5.71
C ALA A 96 -0.61 -2.67 -6.86
N VAL A 97 -0.40 -3.14 -8.09
CA VAL A 97 -0.86 -2.48 -9.32
C VAL A 97 -1.63 -3.46 -10.23
N PRO A 98 -2.66 -3.01 -10.99
CA PRO A 98 -3.37 -3.88 -11.92
C PRO A 98 -2.50 -4.25 -13.13
N GLN A 99 -2.42 -5.55 -13.45
CA GLN A 99 -1.64 -6.03 -14.61
C GLN A 99 -2.08 -5.42 -15.95
N VAL A 100 -3.38 -5.11 -16.12
CA VAL A 100 -3.90 -4.47 -17.34
C VAL A 100 -3.20 -3.14 -17.66
N ARG A 101 -2.63 -2.47 -16.66
CA ARG A 101 -1.90 -1.22 -16.81
C ARG A 101 -0.37 -1.40 -16.88
N PHE A 102 0.14 -2.51 -16.38
CA PHE A 102 1.57 -2.80 -16.28
C PHE A 102 1.82 -4.27 -16.66
N PRO A 103 1.79 -4.61 -17.96
CA PRO A 103 2.19 -5.93 -18.43
C PRO A 103 3.68 -6.17 -18.16
N HIS A 104 4.03 -7.40 -17.78
CA HIS A 104 5.40 -7.84 -17.55
C HIS A 104 6.24 -7.86 -18.82
#